data_AF-A0AAU4DW85-F1
#
_entry.id   AF-A0AAU4DW85-F1
#
_cell.length_a   1.000
_cell.length_b   1.000
_cell.length_c   1.000
_cell.angle_alpha   90.00
_cell.angle_beta   90.00
_cell.angle_gamma   90.00
#
_symmetry.space_group_name_H-M   'P 1'
#
loop_
_entity.id
_entity.type
_entity.pdbx_description
1 polymer ?
#
loop_
_entity_poly.entity_id
_entity_poly.type
_entity_poly.pdbx_seq_one_letter_code
_entity_poly.pdbx_strand_id
1 'polypeptide(L)'
;MAPLPGPTLATVLEQSDDRTFRLSDGRTLLAPRPAGDQDVAIGSWISVDGWPYEITNMLWRPSGGRILHLNGPPAILSMKPQQTVEKFTVLTTPTRR
;
A
#
# COMPACT_ATOMS: atom_id res chain seq x y z
N MET A 1 -3.18 -18.62 13.52
CA MET A 1 -3.31 -17.41 12.68
C MET A 1 -1.99 -16.65 12.77
N ALA A 2 -1.28 -16.47 11.66
CA ALA A 2 -0.17 -15.52 11.64
C ALA A 2 -0.73 -14.10 11.82
N PRO A 3 -0.09 -13.23 12.61
CA PRO A 3 -0.52 -11.83 12.70
C PRO A 3 -0.51 -11.22 11.30
N LEU A 4 -1.56 -10.47 10.97
CA LEU A 4 -1.52 -9.62 9.78
C LEU A 4 -0.33 -8.68 9.94
N PRO A 5 0.58 -8.58 8.95
CA PRO A 5 1.72 -7.69 9.05
C PRO A 5 1.22 -6.27 9.23
N GLY A 6 1.66 -5.62 10.31
CA GLY A 6 1.43 -4.20 10.53
C GLY A 6 2.17 -3.33 9.51
N PRO A 7 2.00 -2.00 9.57
CA PRO A 7 2.71 -1.11 8.67
C PRO A 7 4.21 -1.19 8.94
N THR A 8 5.00 -1.16 7.87
CA THR A 8 6.46 -1.29 7.93
C THR A 8 7.16 0.05 8.01
N LEU A 9 6.48 1.13 7.63
CA LEU A 9 7.00 2.48 7.51
C LEU A 9 8.21 2.59 6.57
N ALA A 10 8.38 1.60 5.67
CA ALA A 10 9.42 1.63 4.67
C ALA A 10 9.15 2.79 3.68
N THR A 11 10.22 3.30 3.09
CA THR A 11 10.17 4.37 2.08
C THR A 11 10.61 3.82 0.72
N VAL A 12 10.09 4.42 -0.35
CA VAL A 12 10.59 4.15 -1.70
C VAL A 12 11.99 4.72 -1.82
N LEU A 13 12.97 3.88 -2.20
CA LEU A 13 14.35 4.31 -2.43
C LEU A 13 14.57 4.69 -3.88
N GLU A 14 14.11 3.84 -4.81
CA GLU A 14 14.30 4.02 -6.24
C GLU A 14 13.19 3.32 -7.03
N GLN A 15 13.03 3.78 -8.27
CA GLN A 15 12.19 3.18 -9.28
C GLN A 15 13.10 2.39 -10.24
N SER A 16 12.91 1.07 -10.31
CA SER A 16 13.73 0.20 -11.15
C SER A 16 13.23 0.15 -12.60
N ASP A 17 11.91 0.17 -12.80
CA ASP A 17 11.23 0.18 -14.11
C ASP A 17 9.97 1.07 -14.02
N ASP A 18 9.27 1.30 -15.13
CA ASP A 18 8.07 2.16 -15.23
C ASP A 18 7.01 1.95 -14.14
N ARG A 19 6.94 0.75 -13.52
CA ARG A 19 6.00 0.45 -12.42
C ARG A 19 6.56 -0.47 -11.33
N THR A 20 7.88 -0.54 -11.17
CA THR A 20 8.55 -1.38 -10.16
C THR A 20 9.39 -0.51 -9.23
N PHE A 21 9.24 -0.69 -7.92
CA PHE A 21 9.91 0.14 -6.92
C PHE A 21 10.65 -0.68 -5.87
N ARG A 22 11.79 -0.18 -5.41
CA ARG A 22 12.57 -0.76 -4.32
C ARG A 22 12.29 -0.04 -3.01
N LEU A 23 12.01 -0.81 -1.95
CA LEU A 23 11.76 -0.28 -0.61
C LEU A 23 13.04 -0.28 0.25
N SER A 24 13.07 0.60 1.25
CA SER A 24 14.18 0.75 2.19
C SER A 24 14.46 -0.49 3.05
N ASP A 25 13.48 -1.39 3.18
CA ASP A 25 13.61 -2.67 3.88
C ASP A 25 14.02 -3.82 2.96
N GLY A 26 14.35 -3.52 1.71
CA GLY A 26 14.80 -4.50 0.73
C GLY A 26 13.68 -5.31 0.08
N ARG A 27 12.40 -4.97 0.27
CA ARG A 27 11.30 -5.54 -0.53
C ARG A 27 11.18 -4.83 -1.88
N THR A 28 10.49 -5.47 -2.81
CA THR A 28 10.19 -4.90 -4.14
C THR A 28 8.69 -4.80 -4.33
N LEU A 29 8.22 -3.65 -4.80
CA LEU A 29 6.85 -3.44 -5.25
C LEU A 29 6.77 -3.70 -6.75
N LEU A 30 5.87 -4.58 -7.16
CA LEU A 30 5.55 -4.83 -8.57
C LEU A 30 4.33 -4.04 -9.00
N ALA A 31 4.21 -3.86 -10.32
CA ALA A 31 3.13 -3.13 -10.98
C ALA A 31 1.76 -3.30 -10.30
N PRO A 32 1.10 -2.18 -9.96
CA PRO A 32 -0.11 -2.24 -9.17
C PRO A 32 -1.29 -2.75 -10.00
N ARG A 33 -2.28 -3.30 -9.30
CA ARG A 33 -3.53 -3.81 -9.88
C ARG A 33 -4.72 -3.20 -9.18
N PRO A 34 -5.86 -3.00 -9.88
CA PRO A 34 -7.09 -2.57 -9.22
C PRO A 34 -7.47 -3.54 -8.09
N ALA A 35 -7.72 -2.97 -6.91
CA ALA A 35 -8.12 -3.68 -5.70
C ALA A 35 -9.34 -2.97 -5.09
N GLY A 36 -10.33 -3.75 -4.65
CA GLY A 36 -11.51 -3.22 -3.98
C GLY A 36 -11.21 -2.78 -2.55
N ASP A 37 -12.18 -2.14 -1.90
CA ASP A 37 -12.06 -1.71 -0.50
C ASP A 37 -11.80 -2.88 0.46
N GLN A 38 -12.33 -4.08 0.18
CA GLN A 38 -12.09 -5.27 0.99
C GLN A 38 -10.67 -5.83 0.88
N ASP A 39 -9.99 -5.59 -0.25
CA ASP A 39 -8.63 -6.07 -0.50
C ASP A 39 -7.55 -5.14 0.06
N VAL A 40 -7.96 -3.96 0.55
CA VAL A 40 -7.07 -2.96 1.13
C VAL A 40 -7.06 -3.09 2.65
N ALA A 41 -5.86 -3.15 3.21
CA ALA A 41 -5.62 -3.24 4.64
C ALA A 41 -4.42 -2.38 5.06
N ILE A 42 -4.27 -2.15 6.35
CA ILE A 42 -3.04 -1.59 6.93
C ILE A 42 -1.83 -2.44 6.49
N GLY A 43 -0.73 -1.80 6.13
CA GLY A 43 0.46 -2.40 5.54
C GLY A 43 0.37 -2.66 4.02
N SER A 44 -0.79 -2.45 3.39
CA SER A 44 -0.91 -2.49 1.94
C SER A 44 -0.24 -1.27 1.30
N TRP A 45 0.35 -1.49 0.12
CA TRP A 45 0.95 -0.45 -0.70
C TRP A 45 0.02 -0.10 -1.86
N ILE A 46 -0.31 1.19 -2.02
CA ILE A 46 -1.20 1.69 -3.07
C ILE A 46 -0.53 2.78 -3.90
N SER A 47 -1.01 2.96 -5.12
CA SER A 47 -0.59 4.03 -6.03
C SER A 47 -1.47 5.26 -5.83
N VAL A 48 -0.83 6.41 -5.62
CA VAL A 48 -1.46 7.73 -5.64
C VAL A 48 -0.66 8.59 -6.61
N ASP A 49 -1.30 9.07 -7.67
CA ASP A 49 -0.66 9.82 -8.76
C ASP A 49 0.58 9.10 -9.34
N GLY A 50 0.54 7.76 -9.38
CA GLY A 50 1.62 6.91 -9.89
C GLY A 50 2.71 6.57 -8.87
N TRP A 51 2.67 7.14 -7.66
CA TRP A 51 3.67 6.91 -6.61
C TRP A 51 3.20 5.91 -5.54
N PRO A 52 4.08 5.04 -5.01
CA PRO A 52 3.71 4.07 -3.99
C PRO A 52 3.66 4.69 -2.59
N TYR A 53 2.57 4.40 -1.87
CA TYR A 53 2.39 4.77 -0.47
C TYR A 53 1.89 3.58 0.34
N GLU A 54 2.48 3.37 1.51
CA GLU A 54 2.00 2.37 2.46
C GLU A 54 0.84 2.93 3.29
N ILE A 55 -0.19 2.13 3.49
CA ILE A 55 -1.30 2.46 4.39
C ILE A 55 -0.88 2.15 5.83
N THR A 56 -0.76 3.19 6.65
CA THR A 56 -0.32 3.09 8.04
C THR A 56 -1.48 2.99 9.02
N ASN A 57 -2.63 3.54 8.67
CA ASN A 57 -3.86 3.45 9.45
C ASN A 57 -5.08 3.50 8.53
N MET A 58 -6.21 3.00 9.02
CA MET A 58 -7.46 2.94 8.28
C MET A 58 -8.66 3.14 9.20
N LEU A 59 -9.49 4.13 8.89
CA LEU A 59 -10.71 4.45 9.65
C LEU A 59 -11.94 4.22 8.79
N TRP A 60 -12.96 3.59 9.36
CA TRP A 60 -14.26 3.43 8.72
C TRP A 60 -15.10 4.70 8.84
N ARG A 61 -15.84 5.03 7.77
CA ARG A 61 -16.80 6.15 7.79
C ARG A 61 -18.21 5.62 7.99
N PRO A 62 -19.05 6.28 8.82
CA PRO A 62 -20.45 5.90 8.99
C PRO A 62 -21.27 5.91 7.69
N SER A 63 -20.93 6.79 6.75
CA SER A 63 -21.56 6.87 5.43
C SER A 63 -21.09 5.78 4.44
N GLY A 64 -20.29 4.82 4.91
CA GLY A 64 -19.56 3.87 4.08
C GLY A 64 -18.25 4.44 3.54
N GLY A 65 -17.37 3.54 3.07
CA GLY A 65 -16.02 3.87 2.63
C GLY A 65 -15.02 3.96 3.78
N ARG A 66 -13.80 4.41 3.47
CA ARG A 66 -12.66 4.39 4.40
C ARG A 66 -11.79 5.64 4.26
N ILE A 67 -11.17 6.05 5.35
CA ILE A 67 -10.09 7.05 5.38
C ILE A 67 -8.80 6.28 5.58
N LEU A 68 -7.90 6.38 4.61
CA LEU A 68 -6.57 5.79 4.65
C LEU A 68 -5.57 6.85 5.10
N HIS A 69 -4.74 6.51 6.07
CA HIS A 69 -3.56 7.30 6.40
C HIS A 69 -2.36 6.67 5.71
N LEU A 70 -1.55 7.48 5.04
CA LEU A 70 -0.44 7.03 4.22
C LEU A 70 0.91 7.38 4.86
N ASN A 71 1.92 6.57 4.58
CA ASN A 71 3.30 6.84 4.95
C ASN A 71 3.92 7.86 3.99
N GLY A 72 3.64 9.15 4.21
CA GLY A 72 4.13 10.26 3.39
C GLY A 72 3.00 11.12 2.81
N PRO A 73 3.33 12.24 2.13
CA PRO A 73 2.34 13.09 1.47
C PRO A 73 1.87 12.45 0.13
N PRO A 74 0.55 12.42 -0.16
CA PRO A 74 -0.54 12.94 0.65
C PRO A 74 -0.81 12.06 1.88
N ALA A 75 -0.89 12.68 3.06
CA ALA A 75 -0.98 11.95 4.33
C ALA A 75 -2.31 11.19 4.51
N ILE A 76 -3.37 11.61 3.81
CA ILE A 76 -4.72 11.07 3.94
C ILE A 76 -5.35 10.89 2.56
N LEU A 77 -5.95 9.72 2.32
CA LEU A 77 -6.76 9.43 1.15
C LEU A 77 -8.15 8.95 1.57
N SER A 78 -9.20 9.52 0.98
CA SER A 78 -10.59 9.08 1.22
C SER A 78 -11.06 8.15 0.11
N MET A 79 -11.38 6.90 0.48
CA MET A 79 -12.02 5.93 -0.41
C MET A 79 -13.54 5.96 -0.22
N LYS A 80 -14.27 6.07 -1.33
CA LYS A 80 -15.73 5.89 -1.37
C LYS A 80 -16.09 4.40 -1.24
N PRO A 81 -17.33 4.06 -0.87
CA PRO A 81 -17.81 2.67 -0.95
C PRO A 81 -17.59 2.10 -2.35
N GLN A 82 -17.14 0.84 -2.44
CA GLN A 82 -16.91 0.12 -3.70
C GLN A 82 -15.87 0.77 -4.65
N GLN A 83 -15.16 1.82 -4.20
CA GLN A 83 -14.08 2.41 -4.97
C GLN A 83 -12.91 1.44 -5.06
N THR A 84 -12.33 1.32 -6.26
CA THR A 84 -11.07 0.62 -6.45
C THR A 84 -9.88 1.57 -6.32
N VAL A 85 -8.77 1.03 -5.83
CA VAL A 85 -7.46 1.68 -5.83
C VAL A 85 -6.45 0.77 -6.50
N GLU A 86 -5.39 1.34 -7.05
CA GLU A 86 -4.27 0.58 -7.58
C GLU A 86 -3.38 0.10 -6.42
N LYS A 87 -3.33 -1.21 -6.17
CA LYS A 87 -2.55 -1.84 -5.08
C LYS A 87 -1.33 -2.56 -5.65
N PHE A 88 -0.15 -2.29 -5.10
CA PHE A 88 1.10 -2.95 -5.46
C PHE A 88 1.16 -4.37 -4.88
N THR A 89 1.81 -5.27 -5.62
CA THR A 89 2.20 -6.59 -5.08
C THR A 89 3.57 -6.45 -4.44
N VAL A 90 3.71 -6.88 -3.18
CA VAL A 90 4.99 -6.84 -2.46
C VAL A 90 5.68 -8.18 -2.57
N LEU A 91 6.87 -8.22 -3.17
CA LEU A 91 7.75 -9.38 -3.12
C LEU A 91 8.66 -9.26 -1.89
N THR A 92 8.55 -10.23 -0.99
CA THR A 92 9.55 -10.41 0.07
C THR A 92 10.82 -10.97 -0.56
N THR A 93 11.97 -10.43 -0.18
CA THR A 93 13.25 -11.06 -0.51
C THR A 93 13.23 -12.46 0.12
N PRO A 94 13.46 -13.54 -0.65
CA PRO A 94 13.57 -14.85 -0.05
C PRO A 94 14.74 -14.80 0.93
N THR A 95 14.46 -14.94 2.22
CA THR A 95 15.49 -15.18 3.23
C THR A 95 16.13 -16.52 2.85
N ARG A 96 17.32 -16.47 2.24
CA ARG A 96 18.09 -17.68 1.95
C ARG A 96 18.35 -18.35 3.30
N ARG A 97 17.68 -19.48 3.56
CA ARG A 97 18.00 -20.36 4.69
C ARG A 97 19.25 -21.17 4.37
#